data_AF-A0A7T6ZAS5-F1
#
_entry.id   AF-A0A7T6ZAS5-F1
#
_cell.length_a   1.000
_cell.length_b   1.000
_cell.length_c   1.000
_cell.angle_alpha   90.00
_cell.angle_beta   90.00
_cell.angle_gamma   90.00
#
_symmetry.space_group_name_H-M   'P 1'
#
loop_
_entity.id
_entity.type
_entity.pdbx_description
1 polymer ?
#
loop_
_entity_poly.entity_id
_entity_poly.type
_entity_poly.pdbx_seq_one_letter_code
_entity_poly.pdbx_strand_id
1 'polypeptide(L)'
;MAGSSFKKTGSLFRFILRRDRLRIPLWLIGITFFTLMVPLAFVDLYDSQQERDGLAETMANPAMTAMVGPGDLENYTIGAMTAHQMLLFTALVVGLMSILLVARHTRADEEDGRLEMIRSLPVGRLSNLNATLLVLCATHVLLALITGLGLYALGIESMDFEGSLLYGTALGATGIFFTGVTAFFAQLSESSRGTIGLSIAVLLVAYLLRAVGDVGNETLSWFSPLNWVTRTEAYASNHWEPLVLMLAVAIVLGVLANYLNAIRDLEAGFFSARPGRRKASPFLQSPIGLAVKLQRTGMIAWAIGILVMGVAYGSVLGDLEAFFEGNEMMEQMLVEEEGYTLTEQFIPTLMIVMALLATVPPGMAMLKLYGEEKKNRVEHLLGRAVSRTKLMGSYLIISVVNGFVMLSLTAIGLWGAGDIAMEEGLDFGTIYGGALVYYPAMLVIIGLAVLLIGILPKLSSVIWLYVFYSFIVLYLGGLFDFPDWVGQLSPYGHIPELPVDEMEWMPISILVIIAVTLMIAGFIGYRRRDIEG
;
A
#
# COMPACT_ATOMS: atom_id res chain seq x y z
N MET A 1 -26.75 33.17 13.05
CA MET A 1 -26.85 31.70 12.96
C MET A 1 -25.57 31.02 12.45
N ALA A 2 -24.63 31.69 11.74
CA ALA A 2 -23.36 31.08 11.34
C ALA A 2 -22.44 30.68 12.53
N GLY A 3 -22.46 31.44 13.64
CA GLY A 3 -21.63 31.16 14.82
C GLY A 3 -21.98 29.88 15.60
N SER A 4 -23.17 29.29 15.40
CA SER A 4 -23.56 28.05 16.09
C SER A 4 -23.06 26.78 15.39
N SER A 5 -22.92 26.80 14.05
CA SER A 5 -22.56 25.61 13.26
C SER A 5 -21.09 25.19 13.39
N PHE A 6 -20.20 26.12 13.79
CA PHE A 6 -18.77 25.88 14.01
C PHE A 6 -18.38 25.95 15.50
N LYS A 7 -19.37 25.89 16.40
CA LYS A 7 -19.12 26.00 17.84
C LYS A 7 -18.24 24.82 18.30
N LYS A 8 -17.19 25.12 19.07
CA LYS A 8 -16.20 24.16 19.62
C LYS A 8 -15.27 23.47 18.60
N THR A 9 -15.18 23.92 17.35
CA THR A 9 -14.19 23.40 16.38
C THR A 9 -12.76 23.38 16.93
N GLY A 10 -12.31 24.46 17.59
CA GLY A 10 -10.97 24.49 18.18
C GLY A 10 -10.74 23.48 19.32
N SER A 11 -11.81 23.10 20.04
CA SER A 11 -11.72 22.03 21.05
C SER A 11 -11.59 20.66 20.41
N LEU A 12 -12.35 20.41 19.33
CA LEU A 12 -12.25 19.17 18.57
C LEU A 12 -10.92 19.06 17.83
N PHE A 13 -10.37 20.16 17.31
CA PHE A 13 -9.03 20.22 16.72
C PHE A 13 -7.97 19.69 17.70
N ARG A 14 -7.95 20.24 18.93
CA ARG A 14 -7.03 19.77 19.98
C ARG A 14 -7.28 18.32 20.38
N PHE A 15 -8.54 17.88 20.37
CA PHE A 15 -8.89 16.49 20.67
C PHE A 15 -8.38 15.52 19.61
N ILE A 16 -8.57 15.84 18.32
CA ILE A 16 -8.06 15.05 17.20
C ILE A 16 -6.54 14.96 17.25
N LEU A 17 -5.82 16.08 17.50
CA LEU A 17 -4.37 16.07 17.66
C LEU A 17 -3.91 15.16 18.80
N ARG A 18 -4.58 15.18 19.96
CA ARG A 18 -4.25 14.27 21.07
C ARG A 18 -4.49 12.81 20.72
N ARG A 19 -5.58 12.53 20.01
CA ARG A 19 -5.92 11.18 19.55
C ARG A 19 -4.90 10.64 18.55
N ASP A 20 -4.27 11.52 17.77
CA ASP A 20 -3.30 11.17 16.74
C ASP A 20 -1.86 11.53 17.05
N ARG A 21 -1.55 11.77 18.33
CA ARG A 21 -0.20 12.08 18.83
C ARG A 21 0.90 11.08 18.46
N LEU A 22 0.52 9.86 18.07
CA LEU A 22 1.46 8.85 17.54
C LEU A 22 1.31 8.69 16.03
N ARG A 23 0.08 8.66 15.51
CA ARG A 23 -0.18 8.35 14.10
C ARG A 23 0.32 9.43 13.15
N ILE A 24 0.00 10.69 13.43
CA ILE A 24 0.44 11.80 12.56
C ILE A 24 1.97 11.89 12.55
N PRO A 25 2.67 11.90 13.70
CA PRO A 25 4.13 11.90 13.70
C PRO A 25 4.75 10.69 12.98
N LEU A 26 4.22 9.48 13.15
CA LEU A 26 4.75 8.30 12.45
C LEU A 26 4.65 8.43 10.92
N TRP A 27 3.53 8.97 10.41
CA TRP A 27 3.39 9.25 8.98
C TRP A 27 4.39 10.32 8.51
N LEU A 28 4.50 11.43 9.24
CA LEU A 28 5.43 12.50 8.90
C LEU A 28 6.88 12.02 8.90
N ILE A 29 7.27 11.26 9.92
CA ILE A 29 8.61 10.67 10.04
C ILE A 29 8.85 9.70 8.88
N GLY A 30 7.94 8.76 8.62
CA GLY A 30 8.13 7.76 7.57
C GLY A 30 8.28 8.38 6.17
N ILE A 31 7.39 9.32 5.83
CA ILE A 31 7.42 9.99 4.52
C ILE A 31 8.67 10.87 4.40
N THR A 32 8.98 11.66 5.43
CA THR A 32 10.16 12.54 5.42
C THR A 32 11.45 11.72 5.35
N PHE A 33 11.60 10.71 6.21
CA PHE A 33 12.78 9.87 6.27
C PHE A 33 13.08 9.24 4.91
N PHE A 34 12.08 8.62 4.29
CA PHE A 34 12.26 8.00 2.98
C PHE A 34 12.61 9.04 1.91
N THR A 35 11.94 10.20 1.91
CA THR A 35 12.20 11.27 0.93
C THR A 35 13.61 11.86 1.05
N LEU A 36 14.14 12.02 2.27
CA LEU A 36 15.47 12.57 2.51
C LEU A 36 16.60 11.56 2.25
N MET A 37 16.32 10.26 2.40
CA MET A 37 17.31 9.21 2.21
C MET A 37 17.69 9.01 0.74
N VAL A 38 16.74 9.15 -0.19
CA VAL A 38 16.98 8.87 -1.62
C VAL A 38 18.05 9.77 -2.25
N PRO A 39 17.99 11.11 -2.16
CA PRO A 39 19.03 11.95 -2.74
C PRO A 39 20.43 11.68 -2.16
N LEU A 40 20.53 11.25 -0.90
CA LEU A 40 21.83 10.83 -0.33
C LEU A 40 22.35 9.55 -1.00
N ALA A 41 21.47 8.56 -1.18
CA ALA A 41 21.84 7.34 -1.91
C ALA A 41 22.22 7.62 -3.37
N PHE A 42 21.58 8.61 -4.02
CA PHE A 42 21.93 9.01 -5.39
C PHE A 42 23.28 9.71 -5.48
N VAL A 43 23.70 10.49 -4.47
CA VAL A 43 25.06 11.04 -4.41
C VAL A 43 26.10 9.93 -4.38
N ASP A 44 25.86 8.89 -3.57
CA ASP A 44 26.81 7.78 -3.43
C ASP A 44 26.83 6.85 -4.65
N LEU A 45 25.68 6.68 -5.33
CA LEU A 45 25.51 5.74 -6.44
C LEU A 45 25.80 6.34 -7.83
N TYR A 46 25.63 7.65 -8.00
CA TYR A 46 25.76 8.34 -9.28
C TYR A 46 26.55 9.64 -9.12
N ASP A 47 27.85 9.54 -8.83
CA ASP A 47 28.73 10.68 -8.52
C ASP A 47 29.02 11.50 -9.80
N SER A 48 29.29 10.81 -10.92
CA SER A 48 29.62 11.47 -12.18
C SER A 48 28.38 11.86 -12.99
N GLN A 49 28.48 12.93 -13.79
CA GLN A 49 27.38 13.31 -14.70
C GLN A 49 27.16 12.24 -15.78
N GLN A 50 28.21 11.55 -16.20
CA GLN A 50 28.13 10.49 -17.20
C GLN A 50 27.28 9.30 -16.73
N GLU A 51 27.41 8.89 -15.46
CA GLU A 51 26.56 7.84 -14.86
C GLU A 51 25.09 8.28 -14.80
N ARG A 52 24.83 9.55 -14.48
CA ARG A 52 23.47 10.11 -14.45
C ARG A 52 22.85 10.20 -15.84
N ASP A 53 23.64 10.57 -16.85
CA ASP A 53 23.18 10.63 -18.24
C ASP A 53 22.83 9.23 -18.77
N GLY A 54 23.64 8.21 -18.41
CA GLY A 54 23.32 6.81 -18.72
C GLY A 54 21.99 6.36 -18.12
N LEU A 55 21.71 6.74 -16.86
CA LEU A 55 20.40 6.48 -16.25
C LEU A 55 19.27 7.27 -16.93
N ALA A 56 19.53 8.50 -17.38
CA ALA A 56 18.55 9.31 -18.09
C ALA A 56 18.11 8.62 -19.40
N GLU A 57 19.02 7.95 -20.11
CA GLU A 57 18.69 7.14 -21.28
C GLU A 57 17.75 5.97 -20.95
N THR A 58 18.00 5.24 -19.86
CA THR A 58 17.08 4.18 -19.38
C THR A 58 15.69 4.75 -19.04
N MET A 59 15.65 5.96 -18.48
CA MET A 59 14.42 6.64 -18.10
C MET A 59 13.66 7.23 -19.29
N ALA A 60 14.29 7.34 -20.47
CA ALA A 60 13.70 7.88 -21.68
C ALA A 60 12.68 6.94 -22.36
N ASN A 61 12.37 5.78 -21.76
CA ASN A 61 11.40 4.86 -22.32
C ASN A 61 9.93 5.22 -21.93
N PRO A 62 8.94 4.83 -22.76
CA PRO A 62 7.53 5.13 -22.48
C PRO A 62 6.98 4.49 -21.19
N ALA A 63 7.54 3.35 -20.77
CA ALA A 63 7.10 2.65 -19.56
C ALA A 63 7.47 3.43 -18.29
N MET A 64 8.68 3.99 -18.24
CA MET A 64 9.16 4.85 -17.16
C MET A 64 8.43 6.17 -17.15
N THR A 65 8.21 6.79 -18.33
CA THR A 65 7.35 7.98 -18.43
C THR A 65 5.93 7.72 -17.90
N ALA A 66 5.35 6.55 -18.23
CA ALA A 66 4.06 6.12 -17.68
C ALA A 66 4.12 5.87 -16.17
N MET A 67 5.26 5.48 -15.61
CA MET A 67 5.38 5.16 -14.18
C MET A 67 5.64 6.40 -13.32
N VAL A 68 6.65 7.20 -13.67
CA VAL A 68 7.13 8.32 -12.85
C VAL A 68 6.72 9.70 -13.39
N GLY A 69 6.31 9.77 -14.66
CA GLY A 69 5.97 11.02 -15.34
C GLY A 69 7.10 11.52 -16.23
N PRO A 70 6.90 12.67 -16.92
CA PRO A 70 7.99 13.32 -17.65
C PRO A 70 8.99 13.97 -16.68
N GLY A 71 10.26 13.96 -17.04
CA GLY A 71 11.35 14.60 -16.31
C GLY A 71 12.29 15.37 -17.23
N ASP A 72 13.12 16.23 -16.65
CA ASP A 72 14.22 16.91 -17.36
C ASP A 72 15.40 15.95 -17.55
N LEU A 73 15.31 15.13 -18.60
CA LEU A 73 16.34 14.14 -18.95
C LEU A 73 17.57 14.80 -19.60
N GLU A 74 17.46 16.04 -20.08
CA GLU A 74 18.58 16.76 -20.70
C GLU A 74 19.54 17.30 -19.62
N ASN A 75 19.03 17.69 -18.45
CA ASN A 75 19.83 18.14 -17.30
C ASN A 75 19.56 17.28 -16.06
N TYR A 76 19.92 16.00 -16.13
CA TYR A 76 19.61 15.03 -15.08
C TYR A 76 20.55 15.13 -13.86
N THR A 77 20.39 16.23 -13.11
CA THR A 77 21.09 16.47 -11.83
C THR A 77 20.47 15.64 -10.70
N ILE A 78 21.15 15.53 -9.55
CA ILE A 78 20.63 14.79 -8.38
C ILE A 78 19.27 15.34 -7.93
N GLY A 79 19.09 16.66 -7.93
CA GLY A 79 17.79 17.30 -7.65
C GLY A 79 16.71 16.89 -8.66
N ALA A 80 16.98 17.05 -9.96
CA ALA A 80 16.04 16.69 -11.03
C ALA A 80 15.69 15.20 -11.02
N MET A 81 16.68 14.33 -10.81
CA MET A 81 16.54 12.89 -10.66
C MET A 81 15.69 12.51 -9.45
N THR A 82 15.89 13.17 -8.31
CA THR A 82 15.08 12.97 -7.09
C THR A 82 13.63 13.38 -7.31
N ALA A 83 13.39 14.53 -7.94
CA ALA A 83 12.04 14.97 -8.29
C ALA A 83 11.37 14.01 -9.26
N HIS A 84 12.06 13.66 -10.35
CA HIS A 84 11.55 12.77 -11.39
C HIS A 84 11.14 11.42 -10.82
N GLN A 85 12.02 10.76 -10.05
CA GLN A 85 11.76 9.39 -9.62
C GLN A 85 10.89 9.31 -8.36
N MET A 86 11.02 10.23 -7.39
CA MET A 86 10.39 10.06 -6.06
C MET A 86 9.17 10.94 -5.80
N LEU A 87 9.04 12.10 -6.45
CA LEU A 87 7.98 13.07 -6.11
C LEU A 87 6.59 12.46 -6.29
N LEU A 88 6.36 11.75 -7.39
CA LEU A 88 5.06 11.14 -7.66
C LEU A 88 4.73 10.01 -6.67
N PHE A 89 5.67 9.10 -6.40
CA PHE A 89 5.44 8.00 -5.46
C PHE A 89 5.18 8.49 -4.03
N THR A 90 5.96 9.46 -3.56
CA THR A 90 5.75 10.06 -2.26
C THR A 90 4.41 10.82 -2.21
N ALA A 91 4.02 11.51 -3.28
CA ALA A 91 2.71 12.15 -3.40
C ALA A 91 1.55 11.14 -3.34
N LEU A 92 1.67 9.96 -3.94
CA LEU A 92 0.68 8.88 -3.83
C LEU A 92 0.51 8.40 -2.38
N VAL A 93 1.63 8.21 -1.66
CA VAL A 93 1.61 7.81 -0.25
C VAL A 93 0.98 8.90 0.63
N VAL A 94 1.26 10.18 0.37
CA VAL A 94 0.63 11.32 1.04
C VAL A 94 -0.89 11.37 0.77
N GLY A 95 -1.30 11.11 -0.48
CA GLY A 95 -2.71 10.97 -0.85
C GLY A 95 -3.39 9.84 -0.07
N LEU A 96 -2.76 8.67 0.01
CA LEU A 96 -3.25 7.53 0.78
C LEU A 96 -3.35 7.84 2.28
N MET A 97 -2.35 8.49 2.87
CA MET A 97 -2.37 8.96 4.25
C MET A 97 -3.61 9.85 4.50
N SER A 98 -3.83 10.83 3.62
CA SER A 98 -4.97 11.75 3.71
C SER A 98 -6.30 11.02 3.69
N ILE A 99 -6.46 10.07 2.76
CA ILE A 99 -7.67 9.26 2.63
C ILE A 99 -7.96 8.49 3.93
N LEU A 100 -6.95 7.81 4.47
CA LEU A 100 -7.11 6.98 5.67
C LEU A 100 -7.42 7.82 6.92
N LEU A 101 -6.74 8.95 7.09
CA LEU A 101 -6.95 9.82 8.25
C LEU A 101 -8.29 10.56 8.20
N VAL A 102 -8.70 11.09 7.04
CA VAL A 102 -9.99 11.77 6.90
C VAL A 102 -11.15 10.78 7.09
N ALA A 103 -11.10 9.60 6.46
CA ALA A 103 -12.14 8.59 6.63
C ALA A 103 -12.27 8.15 8.09
N ARG A 104 -11.16 8.09 8.84
CA ARG A 104 -11.17 7.75 10.26
C ARG A 104 -11.89 8.78 11.13
N HIS A 105 -11.66 10.07 10.92
CA HIS A 105 -12.27 11.14 11.73
C HIS A 105 -13.62 11.63 11.21
N THR A 106 -14.11 11.04 10.13
CA THR A 106 -15.44 11.31 9.58
C THR A 106 -16.29 10.05 9.67
N ARG A 107 -16.33 9.24 8.62
CA ARG A 107 -17.30 8.16 8.50
C ARG A 107 -17.03 6.98 9.42
N ALA A 108 -15.77 6.71 9.77
CA ALA A 108 -15.48 5.66 10.75
C ALA A 108 -15.94 6.03 12.17
N ASP A 109 -15.74 7.29 12.59
CA ASP A 109 -16.24 7.74 13.89
C ASP A 109 -17.77 7.85 13.94
N GLU A 110 -18.40 8.08 12.80
CA GLU A 110 -19.84 8.03 12.67
C GLU A 110 -20.36 6.59 12.77
N GLU A 111 -19.77 5.63 12.03
CA GLU A 111 -20.11 4.20 12.13
C GLU A 111 -19.85 3.61 13.52
N ASP A 112 -18.82 4.08 14.22
CA ASP A 112 -18.49 3.66 15.59
C ASP A 112 -19.42 4.31 16.64
N GLY A 113 -20.41 5.12 16.24
CA GLY A 113 -21.32 5.84 17.15
C GLY A 113 -20.67 6.97 17.96
N ARG A 114 -19.38 7.25 17.76
CA ARG A 114 -18.66 8.30 18.50
C ARG A 114 -19.17 9.69 18.14
N LEU A 115 -19.57 9.88 16.88
CA LEU A 115 -20.07 11.17 16.42
C LEU A 115 -21.41 11.53 17.09
N GLU A 116 -22.25 10.56 17.42
CA GLU A 116 -23.50 10.77 18.19
C GLU A 116 -23.19 11.31 19.59
N MET A 117 -22.22 10.70 20.28
CA MET A 117 -21.77 11.15 21.60
C MET A 117 -21.18 12.56 21.57
N ILE A 118 -20.51 12.95 20.48
CA ILE A 118 -20.01 14.32 20.31
C ILE A 118 -21.16 15.30 20.01
N ARG A 119 -22.17 14.88 19.23
CA ARG A 119 -23.33 15.72 18.87
C ARG A 119 -24.35 15.88 20.00
N SER A 120 -24.31 15.04 21.04
CA SER A 120 -25.10 15.24 22.26
C SER A 120 -24.57 16.40 23.12
N LEU A 121 -23.32 16.80 22.92
CA LEU A 121 -22.70 17.97 23.55
C LEU A 121 -23.03 19.25 22.76
N PRO A 122 -22.87 20.46 23.35
CA PRO A 122 -23.15 21.74 22.68
C PRO A 122 -22.07 22.11 21.62
N VAL A 123 -21.93 21.24 20.61
CA VAL A 123 -20.99 21.29 19.51
C VAL A 123 -21.74 21.61 18.23
N GLY A 124 -21.16 22.44 17.37
CA GLY A 124 -21.75 22.79 16.07
C GLY A 124 -21.77 21.61 15.10
N ARG A 125 -22.78 21.56 14.22
CA ARG A 125 -22.96 20.48 13.22
C ARG A 125 -21.73 20.29 12.32
N LEU A 126 -21.09 21.38 11.89
CA LEU A 126 -19.95 21.36 10.98
C LEU A 126 -18.61 21.27 11.71
N SER A 127 -18.62 21.32 13.05
CA SER A 127 -17.39 21.45 13.84
C SER A 127 -16.46 20.25 13.72
N ASN A 128 -16.99 19.02 13.64
CA ASN A 128 -16.15 17.83 13.50
C ASN A 128 -15.46 17.77 12.14
N LEU A 129 -16.21 18.00 11.05
CA LEU A 129 -15.64 18.02 9.70
C LEU A 129 -14.55 19.09 9.58
N ASN A 130 -14.81 20.32 10.05
CA ASN A 130 -13.82 21.39 9.97
C ASN A 130 -12.63 21.18 10.90
N ALA A 131 -12.83 20.58 12.08
CA ALA A 131 -11.69 20.21 12.93
C ALA A 131 -10.78 19.20 12.23
N THR A 132 -11.36 18.20 11.56
CA THR A 132 -10.61 17.25 10.73
C THR A 132 -9.89 17.94 9.59
N LEU A 133 -10.57 18.77 8.79
CA LEU A 133 -9.94 19.52 7.69
C LEU A 133 -8.78 20.39 8.18
N LEU A 134 -8.96 21.13 9.28
CA LEU A 134 -7.91 21.98 9.85
C LEU A 134 -6.71 21.19 10.35
N VAL A 135 -6.92 20.06 11.04
CA VAL A 135 -5.81 19.20 11.48
C VAL A 135 -5.03 18.68 10.29
N LEU A 136 -5.72 18.16 9.27
CA LEU A 136 -5.06 17.60 8.09
C LEU A 136 -4.35 18.70 7.28
N CYS A 137 -4.94 19.87 7.08
CA CYS A 137 -4.24 20.99 6.45
C CYS A 137 -2.98 21.39 7.23
N ALA A 138 -3.05 21.47 8.56
CA ALA A 138 -1.88 21.77 9.39
C ALA A 138 -0.80 20.67 9.29
N THR A 139 -1.22 19.40 9.25
CA THR A 139 -0.31 18.26 9.04
C THR A 139 0.40 18.33 7.68
N HIS A 140 -0.30 18.68 6.62
CA HIS A 140 0.30 18.78 5.27
C HIS A 140 1.18 20.02 5.09
N VAL A 141 0.84 21.14 5.72
CA VAL A 141 1.73 22.31 5.79
C VAL A 141 3.01 21.95 6.55
N LEU A 142 2.88 21.23 7.67
CA LEU A 142 4.04 20.77 8.43
C LEU A 142 4.89 19.79 7.61
N LEU A 143 4.27 18.85 6.89
CA LEU A 143 4.97 17.95 5.98
C LEU A 143 5.74 18.73 4.91
N ALA A 144 5.08 19.68 4.25
CA ALA A 144 5.71 20.50 3.21
C ALA A 144 6.95 21.24 3.72
N LEU A 145 6.85 21.84 4.92
CA LEU A 145 7.96 22.55 5.54
C LEU A 145 9.09 21.61 5.97
N ILE A 146 8.76 20.48 6.62
CA ILE A 146 9.78 19.52 7.07
C ILE A 146 10.52 18.93 5.87
N THR A 147 9.80 18.50 4.83
CA THR A 147 10.42 17.91 3.64
C THR A 147 11.20 18.95 2.84
N GLY A 148 10.64 20.13 2.60
CA GLY A 148 11.33 21.16 1.83
C GLY A 148 12.56 21.72 2.54
N LEU A 149 12.46 22.04 3.83
CA LEU A 149 13.63 22.47 4.61
C LEU A 149 14.63 21.33 4.80
N GLY A 150 14.16 20.10 4.93
CA GLY A 150 15.01 18.92 5.06
C GLY A 150 15.84 18.65 3.81
N LEU A 151 15.23 18.75 2.62
CA LEU A 151 15.92 18.55 1.33
C LEU A 151 16.97 19.65 1.10
N TYR A 152 16.63 20.91 1.40
CA TYR A 152 17.59 22.02 1.32
C TYR A 152 18.75 21.85 2.32
N ALA A 153 18.46 21.35 3.52
CA ALA A 153 19.47 21.12 4.56
C ALA A 153 20.48 20.02 4.22
N LEU A 154 20.25 19.20 3.17
CA LEU A 154 21.23 18.23 2.68
C LEU A 154 22.45 18.91 2.04
N GLY A 155 22.31 20.16 1.57
CA GLY A 155 23.43 20.92 1.00
C GLY A 155 23.95 20.40 -0.34
N ILE A 156 23.14 19.62 -1.06
CA ILE A 156 23.46 19.12 -2.41
C ILE A 156 23.35 20.28 -3.41
N GLU A 157 24.38 20.50 -4.24
CA GLU A 157 24.51 21.68 -5.10
C GLU A 157 23.31 21.90 -6.06
N SER A 158 22.76 20.81 -6.60
CA SER A 158 21.59 20.85 -7.50
C SER A 158 20.25 21.02 -6.79
N MET A 159 20.22 21.02 -5.46
CA MET A 159 18.99 21.11 -4.65
C MET A 159 18.89 22.49 -4.01
N ASP A 160 18.41 23.44 -4.79
CA ASP A 160 18.24 24.82 -4.37
C ASP A 160 17.05 25.01 -3.41
N PHE A 161 17.03 26.16 -2.72
CA PHE A 161 15.99 26.45 -1.73
C PHE A 161 14.58 26.51 -2.36
N GLU A 162 14.47 27.08 -3.56
CA GLU A 162 13.19 27.19 -4.26
C GLU A 162 12.66 25.82 -4.67
N GLY A 163 13.47 25.00 -5.35
CA GLY A 163 13.07 23.64 -5.75
C GLY A 163 12.74 22.75 -4.56
N SER A 164 13.49 22.87 -3.46
CA SER A 164 13.19 22.12 -2.23
C SER A 164 11.86 22.54 -1.60
N LEU A 165 11.57 23.84 -1.52
CA LEU A 165 10.29 24.31 -0.99
C LEU A 165 9.13 23.93 -1.92
N LEU A 166 9.34 23.97 -3.24
CA LEU A 166 8.36 23.56 -4.23
C LEU A 166 8.05 22.07 -4.12
N TYR A 167 9.07 21.21 -4.01
CA TYR A 167 8.92 19.77 -3.78
C TYR A 167 8.06 19.49 -2.54
N GLY A 168 8.42 20.11 -1.40
CA GLY A 168 7.66 19.97 -0.16
C GLY A 168 6.21 20.46 -0.30
N THR A 169 6.02 21.61 -0.95
CA THR A 169 4.69 22.20 -1.18
C THR A 169 3.85 21.31 -2.09
N ALA A 170 4.44 20.67 -3.10
CA ALA A 170 3.75 19.74 -3.98
C ALA A 170 3.20 18.53 -3.23
N LEU A 171 3.97 17.97 -2.28
CA LEU A 171 3.49 16.93 -1.37
C LEU A 171 2.36 17.42 -0.46
N GLY A 172 2.54 18.59 0.17
CA GLY A 172 1.52 19.18 1.04
C GLY A 172 0.21 19.47 0.30
N ALA A 173 0.29 20.05 -0.90
CA ALA A 173 -0.86 20.34 -1.75
C ALA A 173 -1.59 19.06 -2.17
N THR A 174 -0.86 18.00 -2.51
CA THR A 174 -1.45 16.68 -2.83
C THR A 174 -2.26 16.15 -1.65
N GLY A 175 -1.71 16.23 -0.43
CA GLY A 175 -2.42 15.80 0.77
C GLY A 175 -3.66 16.63 1.07
N ILE A 176 -3.60 17.95 0.88
CA ILE A 176 -4.77 18.84 1.03
C ILE A 176 -5.85 18.51 -0.02
N PHE A 177 -5.45 18.24 -1.27
CA PHE A 177 -6.36 17.81 -2.32
C PHE A 177 -7.11 16.53 -1.96
N PHE A 178 -6.38 15.46 -1.57
CA PHE A 178 -7.01 14.20 -1.18
C PHE A 178 -7.77 14.28 0.15
N THR A 179 -7.42 15.24 1.01
CA THR A 179 -8.24 15.60 2.19
C THR A 179 -9.62 16.11 1.74
N GLY A 180 -9.68 17.00 0.74
CA GLY A 180 -10.92 17.50 0.14
C GLY A 180 -11.73 16.39 -0.55
N VAL A 181 -11.08 15.58 -1.39
CA VAL A 181 -11.72 14.44 -2.09
C VAL A 181 -12.38 13.49 -1.09
N THR A 182 -11.65 13.12 -0.04
CA THR A 182 -12.15 12.16 0.95
C THR A 182 -13.26 12.75 1.80
N ALA A 183 -13.14 14.04 2.19
CA ALA A 183 -14.19 14.74 2.91
C ALA A 183 -15.50 14.81 2.11
N PHE A 184 -15.40 15.02 0.80
CA PHE A 184 -16.54 15.00 -0.13
C PHE A 184 -17.20 13.60 -0.18
N PHE A 185 -16.42 12.54 -0.42
CA PHE A 185 -16.96 11.18 -0.43
C PHE A 185 -17.47 10.70 0.93
N ALA A 186 -16.94 11.23 2.05
CA ALA A 186 -17.42 10.93 3.39
C ALA A 186 -18.87 11.41 3.60
N GLN A 187 -19.33 12.41 2.84
CA GLN A 187 -20.72 12.86 2.88
C GLN A 187 -21.61 12.06 1.93
N LEU A 188 -21.06 11.64 0.79
CA LEU A 188 -21.82 10.87 -0.20
C LEU A 188 -22.02 9.42 0.21
N SER A 189 -21.03 8.81 0.86
CA SER A 189 -21.06 7.40 1.23
C SER A 189 -21.70 7.16 2.60
N GLU A 190 -22.49 6.10 2.69
CA GLU A 190 -23.02 5.60 3.96
C GLU A 190 -21.98 4.81 4.78
N SER A 191 -20.80 4.50 4.23
CA SER A 191 -19.82 3.69 4.95
C SER A 191 -18.38 4.19 4.85
N SER A 192 -17.59 3.90 5.89
CA SER A 192 -16.15 4.19 5.92
C SER A 192 -15.43 3.44 4.80
N ARG A 193 -15.82 2.18 4.55
CA ARG A 193 -15.29 1.38 3.42
C ARG A 193 -15.63 2.01 2.07
N GLY A 194 -16.85 2.51 1.88
CA GLY A 194 -17.25 3.18 0.65
C GLY A 194 -16.50 4.51 0.44
N THR A 195 -16.33 5.27 1.52
CA THR A 195 -15.55 6.53 1.52
C THR A 195 -14.11 6.29 1.09
N ILE A 196 -13.42 5.33 1.73
CA ILE A 196 -12.04 4.96 1.40
C ILE A 196 -11.97 4.43 -0.04
N GLY A 197 -12.86 3.50 -0.41
CA GLY A 197 -12.85 2.88 -1.73
C GLY A 197 -13.03 3.88 -2.87
N LEU A 198 -13.97 4.82 -2.76
CA LEU A 198 -14.19 5.86 -3.76
C LEU A 198 -13.01 6.85 -3.84
N SER A 199 -12.43 7.21 -2.70
CA SER A 199 -11.29 8.13 -2.66
C SER A 199 -10.03 7.50 -3.24
N ILE A 200 -9.77 6.22 -2.94
CA ILE A 200 -8.68 5.45 -3.57
C ILE A 200 -8.94 5.27 -5.06
N ALA A 201 -10.19 5.03 -5.49
CA ALA A 201 -10.51 4.95 -6.91
C ALA A 201 -10.16 6.26 -7.63
N VAL A 202 -10.43 7.43 -7.04
CA VAL A 202 -9.99 8.72 -7.60
C VAL A 202 -8.47 8.82 -7.67
N LEU A 203 -7.75 8.39 -6.62
CA LEU A 203 -6.27 8.37 -6.63
C LEU A 203 -5.71 7.49 -7.77
N LEU A 204 -6.21 6.26 -7.90
CA LEU A 204 -5.76 5.32 -8.93
C LEU A 204 -6.15 5.76 -10.34
N VAL A 205 -7.37 6.26 -10.53
CA VAL A 205 -7.81 6.80 -11.82
C VAL A 205 -7.00 8.03 -12.19
N ALA A 206 -6.70 8.93 -11.24
CA ALA A 206 -5.80 10.06 -11.49
C ALA A 206 -4.41 9.58 -11.93
N TYR A 207 -3.85 8.57 -11.26
CA TYR A 207 -2.55 8.01 -11.62
C TYR A 207 -2.56 7.39 -13.03
N LEU A 208 -3.56 6.57 -13.36
CA LEU A 208 -3.68 5.96 -14.68
C LEU A 208 -3.98 6.98 -15.79
N LEU A 209 -4.83 7.97 -15.54
CA LEU A 209 -5.11 9.04 -16.50
C LEU A 209 -3.86 9.86 -16.79
N ARG A 210 -3.02 10.12 -15.77
CA ARG A 210 -1.71 10.73 -15.95
C ARG A 210 -0.83 9.82 -16.81
N ALA A 211 -0.64 8.56 -16.41
CA ALA A 211 0.24 7.62 -17.11
C ALA A 211 -0.08 7.50 -18.62
N VAL A 212 -1.36 7.35 -18.95
CA VAL A 212 -1.82 7.29 -20.35
C VAL A 212 -1.67 8.63 -21.07
N GLY A 213 -1.94 9.73 -20.37
CA GLY A 213 -1.82 11.07 -20.93
C GLY A 213 -0.36 11.44 -21.24
N ASP A 214 0.57 11.11 -20.35
CA ASP A 214 1.99 11.45 -20.50
C ASP A 214 2.66 10.70 -21.66
N VAL A 215 2.24 9.47 -21.95
CA VAL A 215 2.75 8.70 -23.10
C VAL A 215 2.04 9.05 -24.41
N GLY A 216 0.75 9.39 -24.36
CA GLY A 216 -0.08 9.46 -25.56
C GLY A 216 -0.63 10.85 -25.90
N ASN A 217 -1.30 11.50 -24.94
CA ASN A 217 -1.99 12.77 -25.17
C ASN A 217 -1.91 13.67 -23.93
N GLU A 218 -1.07 14.69 -24.01
CA GLU A 218 -0.82 15.66 -22.95
C GLU A 218 -2.09 16.36 -22.44
N THR A 219 -3.10 16.56 -23.29
CA THR A 219 -4.37 17.17 -22.86
C THR A 219 -5.10 16.28 -21.87
N LEU A 220 -4.96 14.96 -21.98
CA LEU A 220 -5.57 14.00 -21.06
C LEU A 220 -4.89 14.04 -19.69
N SER A 221 -3.56 14.19 -19.63
CA SER A 221 -2.84 14.23 -18.35
C SER A 221 -3.19 15.48 -17.54
N TRP A 222 -3.56 16.60 -18.16
CA TRP A 222 -4.04 17.81 -17.46
C TRP A 222 -5.30 17.61 -16.61
N PHE A 223 -6.13 16.59 -16.90
CA PHE A 223 -7.27 16.23 -16.04
C PHE A 223 -6.86 15.47 -14.77
N SER A 224 -5.62 14.98 -14.71
CA SER A 224 -5.11 14.32 -13.52
C SER A 224 -4.52 15.34 -12.55
N PRO A 225 -4.99 15.40 -11.28
CA PRO A 225 -4.36 16.23 -10.26
C PRO A 225 -2.91 15.78 -9.99
N LEU A 226 -2.55 14.53 -10.26
CA LEU A 226 -1.18 14.04 -10.08
C LEU A 226 -0.24 14.53 -11.18
N ASN A 227 -0.75 14.86 -12.38
CA ASN A 227 0.06 15.53 -13.40
C ASN A 227 0.46 16.95 -12.95
N TRP A 228 -0.38 17.65 -12.19
CA TRP A 228 -0.03 18.97 -11.68
C TRP A 228 1.17 18.92 -10.72
N VAL A 229 1.40 17.78 -10.06
CA VAL A 229 2.57 17.55 -9.21
C VAL A 229 3.82 17.42 -10.07
N THR A 230 3.80 16.57 -11.11
CA THR A 230 4.97 16.36 -11.99
C THR A 230 5.29 17.62 -12.81
N ARG A 231 4.27 18.39 -13.22
CA ARG A 231 4.41 19.67 -13.92
C ARG A 231 4.99 20.81 -13.09
N THR A 232 5.18 20.62 -11.78
CA THR A 232 5.96 21.58 -11.01
C THR A 232 7.42 21.61 -11.44
N GLU A 233 7.93 20.52 -12.06
CA GLU A 233 9.31 20.43 -12.55
C GLU A 233 10.31 20.90 -11.46
N ALA A 234 10.11 20.37 -10.25
CA ALA A 234 10.93 20.74 -9.09
C ALA A 234 12.41 20.42 -9.36
N TYR A 235 13.29 21.40 -9.08
CA TYR A 235 14.73 21.41 -9.40
C TYR A 235 15.08 21.51 -10.89
N ALA A 236 14.09 21.66 -11.76
CA ALA A 236 14.27 22.07 -13.15
C ALA A 236 13.71 23.48 -13.33
N SER A 237 12.53 23.62 -13.94
CA SER A 237 11.91 24.94 -14.21
C SER A 237 11.19 25.56 -13.00
N ASN A 238 10.88 24.80 -11.96
CA ASN A 238 10.22 25.26 -10.72
C ASN A 238 8.87 26.01 -10.92
N HIS A 239 7.90 25.40 -11.60
CA HIS A 239 6.58 25.99 -11.82
C HIS A 239 5.64 25.87 -10.60
N TRP A 240 5.18 27.01 -10.09
CA TRP A 240 4.26 27.07 -8.93
C TRP A 240 2.77 27.08 -9.31
N GLU A 241 2.42 27.46 -10.55
CA GLU A 241 1.01 27.63 -10.95
C GLU A 241 0.17 26.34 -10.82
N PRO A 242 0.68 25.14 -11.15
CA PRO A 242 -0.08 23.89 -11.01
C PRO A 242 -0.55 23.64 -9.57
N LEU A 243 0.23 24.04 -8.57
CA LEU A 243 -0.12 23.87 -7.16
C LEU A 243 -1.24 24.81 -6.71
N VAL A 244 -1.30 26.02 -7.29
CA VAL A 244 -2.40 26.97 -7.02
C VAL A 244 -3.72 26.38 -7.52
N LEU A 245 -3.73 25.78 -8.71
CA LEU A 245 -4.89 25.09 -9.26
C LEU A 245 -5.31 23.91 -8.35
N MET A 246 -4.34 23.10 -7.91
CA MET A 246 -4.60 21.99 -6.99
C MET A 246 -5.28 22.44 -5.69
N LEU A 247 -4.76 23.49 -5.06
CA LEU A 247 -5.30 24.05 -3.83
C LEU A 247 -6.70 24.67 -4.05
N ALA A 248 -6.93 25.33 -5.19
CA ALA A 248 -8.24 25.86 -5.54
C ALA A 248 -9.30 24.75 -5.63
N VAL A 249 -8.98 23.64 -6.30
CA VAL A 249 -9.89 22.48 -6.38
C VAL A 249 -10.11 21.86 -5.00
N ALA A 250 -9.07 21.76 -4.18
CA ALA A 250 -9.21 21.26 -2.81
C ALA A 250 -10.17 22.10 -1.96
N ILE A 251 -10.11 23.43 -2.09
CA ILE A 251 -11.03 24.37 -1.42
C ILE A 251 -12.47 24.14 -1.90
N VAL A 252 -12.69 24.02 -3.21
CA VAL A 252 -14.01 23.74 -3.78
C VAL A 252 -14.58 22.43 -3.22
N LEU A 253 -13.78 21.36 -3.18
CA LEU A 253 -14.19 20.08 -2.59
C LEU A 253 -14.51 20.21 -1.09
N GLY A 254 -13.72 20.97 -0.34
CA GLY A 254 -13.98 21.27 1.08
C GLY A 254 -15.28 22.04 1.30
N VAL A 255 -15.60 23.01 0.43
CA VAL A 255 -16.88 23.75 0.46
C VAL A 255 -18.05 22.83 0.15
N LEU A 256 -17.94 21.99 -0.89
CA LEU A 256 -18.97 21.01 -1.24
C LEU A 256 -19.19 19.99 -0.12
N ALA A 257 -18.13 19.50 0.51
CA ALA A 257 -18.22 18.60 1.66
C ALA A 257 -18.97 19.24 2.83
N ASN A 258 -18.69 20.52 3.13
CA ASN A 258 -19.41 21.26 4.17
C ASN A 258 -20.88 21.48 3.83
N TYR A 259 -21.18 21.83 2.58
CA TYR A 259 -22.55 21.98 2.10
C TYR A 259 -23.33 20.68 2.26
N LEU A 260 -22.78 19.56 1.76
CA LEU A 260 -23.40 18.24 1.87
C LEU A 260 -23.59 17.82 3.35
N ASN A 261 -22.62 18.06 4.22
CA ASN A 261 -22.75 17.76 5.65
C ASN A 261 -23.85 18.59 6.35
N ALA A 262 -24.08 19.82 5.89
CA ALA A 262 -25.11 20.70 6.43
C ALA A 262 -26.53 20.23 6.08
N ILE A 263 -26.73 19.60 4.92
CA ILE A 263 -28.05 19.14 4.46
C ILE A 263 -28.31 17.65 4.74
N ARG A 264 -27.26 16.85 4.97
CA ARG A 264 -27.35 15.40 5.22
C ARG A 264 -27.61 15.05 6.67
N ASP A 265 -28.56 14.17 6.94
CA ASP A 265 -28.78 13.64 8.28
C ASP A 265 -27.61 12.78 8.76
N LEU A 266 -27.57 12.55 10.08
CA LEU A 266 -26.58 11.64 10.66
C LEU A 266 -26.84 10.22 10.16
N GLU A 267 -25.79 9.45 9.92
CA GLU A 267 -25.81 8.09 9.38
C GLU A 267 -26.37 7.94 7.96
N ALA A 268 -27.02 8.97 7.40
CA ALA A 268 -27.42 8.98 6.01
C ALA A 268 -26.21 9.20 5.07
N GLY A 269 -26.33 8.76 3.83
CA GLY A 269 -25.45 9.09 2.71
C GLY A 269 -26.29 9.43 1.48
N PHE A 270 -25.72 10.13 0.50
CA PHE A 270 -26.44 10.46 -0.74
C PHE A 270 -26.44 9.29 -1.73
N PHE A 271 -25.45 8.40 -1.64
CA PHE A 271 -25.47 7.13 -2.33
C PHE A 271 -26.29 6.15 -1.52
N SER A 272 -27.50 5.86 -2.00
CA SER A 272 -28.38 4.89 -1.37
C SER A 272 -27.70 3.53 -1.30
N ALA A 273 -27.73 2.91 -0.10
CA ALA A 273 -27.48 1.49 -0.02
C ALA A 273 -28.43 0.76 -0.97
N ARG A 274 -27.86 -0.03 -1.91
CA ARG A 274 -28.67 -0.90 -2.75
C ARG A 274 -29.49 -1.80 -1.83
N PRO A 275 -30.83 -1.94 -2.01
CA PRO A 275 -31.71 -2.70 -1.12
C PRO A 275 -31.41 -4.21 -1.03
N GLY A 276 -30.31 -4.66 -1.66
CA GLY A 276 -29.93 -6.06 -1.72
C GLY A 276 -30.80 -6.86 -2.66
N ARG A 277 -30.51 -8.16 -2.76
CA ARG A 277 -31.36 -9.09 -3.51
C ARG A 277 -32.54 -9.49 -2.61
N ARG A 278 -33.75 -9.57 -3.19
CA ARG A 278 -34.97 -10.03 -2.49
C ARG A 278 -34.84 -11.43 -1.89
N LYS A 279 -34.00 -12.28 -2.48
CA LYS A 279 -33.67 -13.62 -1.97
C LYS A 279 -32.17 -13.69 -1.68
N ALA A 280 -31.82 -14.21 -0.50
CA ALA A 280 -30.43 -14.51 -0.17
C ALA A 280 -29.90 -15.62 -1.10
N SER A 281 -28.63 -15.50 -1.51
CA SER A 281 -27.97 -16.57 -2.27
C SER A 281 -27.82 -17.82 -1.39
N PRO A 282 -27.94 -19.05 -1.94
CA PRO A 282 -27.68 -20.29 -1.19
C PRO A 282 -26.31 -20.30 -0.51
N PHE A 283 -25.30 -19.66 -1.10
CA PHE A 283 -23.96 -19.54 -0.49
C PHE A 283 -23.99 -18.87 0.90
N LEU A 284 -24.93 -17.97 1.17
CA LEU A 284 -25.07 -17.30 2.48
C LEU A 284 -25.71 -18.18 3.56
N GLN A 285 -26.13 -19.41 3.22
CA GLN A 285 -26.60 -20.40 4.20
C GLN A 285 -25.43 -21.05 4.96
N SER A 286 -24.18 -20.72 4.58
CA SER A 286 -22.96 -21.28 5.18
C SER A 286 -22.05 -20.17 5.74
N PRO A 287 -21.29 -20.45 6.82
CA PRO A 287 -20.28 -19.51 7.33
C PRO A 287 -19.23 -19.13 6.26
N ILE A 288 -18.85 -20.09 5.41
CA ILE A 288 -17.87 -19.86 4.34
C ILE A 288 -18.40 -18.88 3.29
N GLY A 289 -19.64 -19.01 2.82
CA GLY A 289 -20.17 -18.06 1.85
C GLY A 289 -20.40 -16.66 2.43
N LEU A 290 -20.69 -16.55 3.72
CA LEU A 290 -20.69 -15.25 4.41
C LEU A 290 -19.26 -14.66 4.46
N ALA A 291 -18.27 -15.44 4.89
CA ALA A 291 -16.89 -14.99 4.98
C ALA A 291 -16.33 -14.58 3.60
N VAL A 292 -16.61 -15.34 2.54
CA VAL A 292 -16.29 -14.96 1.15
C VAL A 292 -16.95 -13.63 0.78
N LYS A 293 -18.24 -13.44 1.08
CA LYS A 293 -18.94 -12.18 0.76
C LYS A 293 -18.30 -10.98 1.46
N LEU A 294 -17.84 -11.13 2.70
CA LEU A 294 -17.20 -10.05 3.47
C LEU A 294 -15.83 -9.66 2.92
N GLN A 295 -15.11 -10.63 2.34
CA GLN A 295 -13.71 -10.50 1.92
C GLN A 295 -13.52 -10.32 0.42
N ARG A 296 -14.50 -10.69 -0.42
CA ARG A 296 -14.40 -10.73 -1.89
C ARG A 296 -13.81 -9.47 -2.52
N THR A 297 -14.22 -8.30 -2.06
CA THR A 297 -13.73 -7.03 -2.64
C THR A 297 -12.25 -6.83 -2.35
N GLY A 298 -11.80 -7.16 -1.13
CA GLY A 298 -10.39 -7.12 -0.78
C GLY A 298 -9.59 -8.17 -1.55
N MET A 299 -10.10 -9.40 -1.65
CA MET A 299 -9.44 -10.47 -2.42
C MET A 299 -9.28 -10.10 -3.89
N ILE A 300 -10.32 -9.54 -4.53
CA ILE A 300 -10.24 -9.11 -5.94
C ILE A 300 -9.25 -7.95 -6.11
N ALA A 301 -9.27 -6.96 -5.21
CA ALA A 301 -8.35 -5.82 -5.29
C ALA A 301 -6.88 -6.28 -5.15
N TRP A 302 -6.60 -7.17 -4.20
CA TRP A 302 -5.27 -7.76 -4.05
C TRP A 302 -4.88 -8.65 -5.22
N ALA A 303 -5.80 -9.45 -5.76
CA ALA A 303 -5.55 -10.27 -6.94
C ALA A 303 -5.12 -9.41 -8.14
N ILE A 304 -5.81 -8.30 -8.39
CA ILE A 304 -5.44 -7.34 -9.43
C ILE A 304 -4.07 -6.71 -9.12
N GLY A 305 -3.85 -6.24 -7.89
CA GLY A 305 -2.58 -5.62 -7.51
C GLY A 305 -1.37 -6.56 -7.64
N ILE A 306 -1.51 -7.81 -7.22
CA ILE A 306 -0.48 -8.85 -7.35
C ILE A 306 -0.22 -9.21 -8.81
N LEU A 307 -1.28 -9.35 -9.62
CA LEU A 307 -1.13 -9.61 -11.05
C LEU A 307 -0.42 -8.45 -11.77
N VAL A 308 -0.81 -7.21 -11.48
CA VAL A 308 -0.18 -6.01 -12.04
C VAL A 308 1.29 -5.91 -11.62
N MET A 309 1.60 -6.24 -10.35
CA MET A 309 2.98 -6.29 -9.87
C MET A 309 3.79 -7.35 -10.63
N GLY A 310 3.20 -8.53 -10.85
CA GLY A 310 3.76 -9.57 -11.72
C GLY A 310 4.11 -9.05 -13.11
N VAL A 311 3.14 -8.43 -13.76
CA VAL A 311 3.32 -7.85 -15.09
C VAL A 311 4.41 -6.77 -15.09
N ALA A 312 4.45 -5.91 -14.07
CA ALA A 312 5.44 -4.84 -13.97
C ALA A 312 6.86 -5.41 -13.86
N TYR A 313 7.12 -6.33 -12.94
CA TYR A 313 8.44 -6.95 -12.82
C TYR A 313 8.82 -7.77 -14.06
N GLY A 314 7.86 -8.51 -14.65
CA GLY A 314 8.10 -9.27 -15.87
C GLY A 314 8.47 -8.38 -17.05
N SER A 315 7.86 -7.19 -17.17
CA SER A 315 8.13 -6.28 -18.28
C SER A 315 9.55 -5.72 -18.31
N VAL A 316 10.26 -5.74 -17.18
CA VAL A 316 11.62 -5.21 -17.06
C VAL A 316 12.67 -6.30 -17.34
N LEU A 317 12.29 -7.59 -17.37
CA LEU A 317 13.25 -8.69 -17.53
C LEU A 317 14.09 -8.59 -18.81
N GLY A 318 13.53 -8.06 -19.90
CA GLY A 318 14.26 -7.88 -21.18
C GLY A 318 15.33 -6.79 -21.16
N ASP A 319 15.23 -5.82 -20.24
CA ASP A 319 16.16 -4.68 -20.13
C ASP A 319 17.19 -4.88 -19.00
N LEU A 320 17.15 -6.02 -18.29
CA LEU A 320 17.97 -6.22 -17.08
C LEU A 320 19.46 -6.26 -17.38
N GLU A 321 19.90 -6.92 -18.45
CA GLU A 321 21.34 -7.02 -18.76
C GLU A 321 21.96 -5.63 -18.96
N ALA A 322 21.27 -4.75 -19.70
CA ALA A 322 21.69 -3.35 -19.88
C ALA A 322 21.63 -2.53 -18.58
N PHE A 323 20.79 -2.93 -17.62
CA PHE A 323 20.69 -2.27 -16.32
C PHE A 323 21.81 -2.66 -15.34
N PHE A 324 22.31 -3.90 -15.44
CA PHE A 324 23.40 -4.40 -14.60
C PHE A 324 24.78 -4.00 -15.16
N GLU A 325 24.91 -3.85 -16.48
CA GLU A 325 26.17 -3.50 -17.13
C GLU A 325 26.76 -2.18 -16.60
N GLY A 326 27.88 -2.27 -15.86
CA GLY A 326 28.62 -1.10 -15.37
C GLY A 326 28.23 -0.60 -13.98
N ASN A 327 27.38 -1.31 -13.24
CA ASN A 327 27.03 -0.98 -11.85
C ASN A 327 27.56 -2.05 -10.88
N GLU A 328 28.79 -1.84 -10.38
CA GLU A 328 29.49 -2.78 -9.48
C GLU A 328 28.67 -3.16 -8.23
N MET A 329 27.80 -2.27 -7.73
CA MET A 329 26.96 -2.55 -6.56
C MET A 329 25.81 -3.51 -6.91
N MET A 330 25.21 -3.35 -8.09
CA MET A 330 24.14 -4.23 -8.57
C MET A 330 24.70 -5.59 -9.02
N GLU A 331 25.88 -5.62 -9.61
CA GLU A 331 26.64 -6.85 -9.89
C GLU A 331 26.95 -7.61 -8.60
N GLN A 332 27.35 -6.91 -7.51
CA GLN A 332 27.59 -7.54 -6.20
C GLN A 332 26.32 -8.11 -5.53
N MET A 333 25.13 -7.66 -5.92
CA MET A 333 23.87 -8.24 -5.42
C MET A 333 23.53 -9.59 -6.07
N LEU A 334 24.17 -9.92 -7.20
CA LEU A 334 24.02 -11.19 -7.89
C LEU A 334 25.26 -12.06 -7.61
N VAL A 335 25.04 -13.30 -7.16
CA VAL A 335 26.13 -14.28 -7.09
C VAL A 335 26.27 -14.86 -8.48
N GLU A 336 27.34 -14.50 -9.20
CA GLU A 336 27.63 -15.09 -10.51
C GLU A 336 27.81 -16.61 -10.37
N GLU A 337 26.80 -17.38 -10.79
CA GLU A 337 26.91 -18.83 -10.94
C GLU A 337 27.21 -19.21 -12.39
N GLU A 338 28.26 -20.02 -12.60
CA GLU A 338 28.65 -20.50 -13.92
C GLU A 338 27.52 -21.30 -14.58
N GLY A 339 26.95 -20.76 -15.67
CA GLY A 339 25.97 -21.46 -16.52
C GLY A 339 24.57 -20.84 -16.59
N TYR A 340 24.29 -19.79 -15.80
CA TYR A 340 23.03 -19.04 -15.85
C TYR A 340 23.26 -17.59 -16.29
N THR A 341 22.28 -17.02 -17.00
CA THR A 341 22.28 -15.59 -17.35
C THR A 341 22.04 -14.73 -16.11
N LEU A 342 22.48 -13.46 -16.13
CA LEU A 342 22.19 -12.47 -15.07
C LEU A 342 20.68 -12.36 -14.80
N THR A 343 19.88 -12.46 -15.86
CA THR A 343 18.42 -12.47 -15.80
C THR A 343 17.89 -13.68 -15.03
N GLU A 344 18.40 -14.89 -15.30
CA GLU A 344 18.00 -16.11 -14.59
C GLU A 344 18.39 -16.09 -13.12
N GLN A 345 19.54 -15.49 -12.78
CA GLN A 345 19.99 -15.31 -11.40
C GLN A 345 19.16 -14.28 -10.62
N PHE A 346 18.54 -13.31 -11.30
CA PHE A 346 17.68 -12.31 -10.66
C PHE A 346 16.23 -12.80 -10.42
N ILE A 347 15.78 -13.83 -11.14
CA ILE A 347 14.42 -14.38 -11.02
C ILE A 347 14.13 -14.86 -9.58
N PRO A 348 14.98 -15.63 -8.89
CA PRO A 348 14.76 -16.01 -7.50
C PRO A 348 14.57 -14.81 -6.55
N THR A 349 15.36 -13.75 -6.73
CA THR A 349 15.24 -12.50 -5.94
C THR A 349 13.89 -11.82 -6.17
N LEU A 350 13.38 -11.82 -7.40
CA LEU A 350 12.02 -11.33 -7.67
C LEU A 350 10.97 -12.23 -7.03
N MET A 351 11.13 -13.56 -7.15
CA MET A 351 10.18 -14.52 -6.62
C MET A 351 10.01 -14.42 -5.10
N ILE A 352 11.10 -14.24 -4.35
CA ILE A 352 11.02 -14.12 -2.89
C ILE A 352 10.27 -12.86 -2.46
N VAL A 353 10.54 -11.71 -3.10
CA VAL A 353 9.82 -10.45 -2.83
C VAL A 353 8.34 -10.61 -3.15
N MET A 354 8.02 -11.18 -4.30
CA MET A 354 6.64 -11.35 -4.72
C MET A 354 5.90 -12.40 -3.87
N ALA A 355 6.58 -13.46 -3.41
CA ALA A 355 6.02 -14.46 -2.51
C ALA A 355 5.69 -13.87 -1.13
N LEU A 356 6.58 -13.03 -0.59
CA LEU A 356 6.33 -12.30 0.65
C LEU A 356 5.14 -11.32 0.51
N LEU A 357 5.04 -10.59 -0.60
CA LEU A 357 3.88 -9.73 -0.87
C LEU A 357 2.59 -10.54 -1.05
N ALA A 358 2.63 -11.67 -1.78
CA ALA A 358 1.50 -12.58 -1.97
C ALA A 358 1.02 -13.23 -0.66
N THR A 359 1.80 -13.14 0.42
CA THR A 359 1.46 -13.63 1.76
C THR A 359 0.56 -12.67 2.53
N VAL A 360 0.51 -11.38 2.14
CA VAL A 360 -0.32 -10.37 2.79
C VAL A 360 -1.82 -10.69 2.66
N PRO A 361 -2.39 -10.95 1.46
CA PRO A 361 -3.81 -11.24 1.33
C PRO A 361 -4.32 -12.45 2.15
N PRO A 362 -3.68 -13.63 2.16
CA PRO A 362 -4.13 -14.74 3.00
C PRO A 362 -3.98 -14.44 4.50
N GLY A 363 -2.89 -13.78 4.93
CA GLY A 363 -2.76 -13.33 6.31
C GLY A 363 -3.90 -12.39 6.75
N MET A 364 -4.25 -11.41 5.91
CA MET A 364 -5.42 -10.54 6.12
C MET A 364 -6.73 -11.33 6.15
N ALA A 365 -6.87 -12.35 5.29
CA ALA A 365 -8.05 -13.17 5.21
C ALA A 365 -8.28 -13.98 6.50
N MET A 366 -7.22 -14.51 7.10
CA MET A 366 -7.29 -15.20 8.38
C MET A 366 -7.56 -14.23 9.54
N LEU A 367 -6.84 -13.10 9.59
CA LEU A 367 -7.04 -12.06 10.61
C LEU A 367 -8.41 -11.39 10.57
N LYS A 368 -9.14 -11.52 9.45
CA LYS A 368 -10.50 -11.01 9.32
C LYS A 368 -11.44 -11.57 10.38
N LEU A 369 -11.25 -12.83 10.79
CA LEU A 369 -12.02 -13.46 11.86
C LEU A 369 -11.90 -12.67 13.17
N TYR A 370 -10.67 -12.38 13.59
CA TYR A 370 -10.41 -11.60 14.79
C TYR A 370 -10.91 -10.14 14.67
N GLY A 371 -10.85 -9.57 13.47
CA GLY A 371 -11.42 -8.25 13.19
C GLY A 371 -12.95 -8.19 13.33
N GLU A 372 -13.68 -9.26 13.01
CA GLU A 372 -15.13 -9.34 13.25
C GLU A 372 -15.46 -9.70 14.70
N GLU A 373 -14.59 -10.44 15.40
CA GLU A 373 -14.69 -10.70 16.84
C GLU A 373 -14.60 -9.40 17.64
N LYS A 374 -13.60 -8.54 17.38
CA LYS A 374 -13.48 -7.20 18.01
C LYS A 374 -14.68 -6.27 17.81
N LYS A 375 -15.55 -6.58 16.84
CA LYS A 375 -16.76 -5.80 16.54
C LYS A 375 -18.02 -6.43 17.12
N ASN A 376 -17.89 -7.47 17.95
CA ASN A 376 -18.98 -8.22 18.59
C ASN A 376 -19.96 -8.84 17.58
N ARG A 377 -19.51 -9.08 16.34
CA ARG A 377 -20.37 -9.64 15.27
C ARG A 377 -20.36 -11.15 15.26
N VAL A 378 -19.34 -11.76 15.86
CA VAL A 378 -19.16 -13.22 15.89
C VAL A 378 -20.16 -13.89 16.83
N GLU A 379 -20.58 -13.22 17.91
CA GLU A 379 -21.60 -13.73 18.84
C GLU A 379 -22.93 -14.07 18.15
N HIS A 380 -23.36 -13.24 17.20
CA HIS A 380 -24.60 -13.50 16.45
C HIS A 380 -24.55 -14.81 15.65
N LEU A 381 -23.35 -15.26 15.25
CA LEU A 381 -23.13 -16.53 14.56
C LEU A 381 -23.01 -17.69 15.54
N LEU A 382 -22.23 -17.50 16.61
CA LEU A 382 -21.98 -18.54 17.62
C LEU A 382 -23.20 -18.80 18.53
N GLY A 383 -24.13 -17.86 18.63
CA GLY A 383 -25.43 -18.05 19.27
C GLY A 383 -26.40 -18.93 18.45
N ARG A 384 -26.03 -19.35 17.23
CA ARG A 384 -26.79 -20.28 16.39
C ARG A 384 -26.07 -21.62 16.26
N ALA A 385 -26.58 -22.52 15.43
CA ALA A 385 -26.00 -23.84 15.17
C ALA A 385 -24.68 -23.82 14.33
N VAL A 386 -23.76 -22.91 14.65
CA VAL A 386 -22.43 -22.81 14.04
C VAL A 386 -21.38 -23.07 15.12
N SER A 387 -20.66 -24.18 15.01
CA SER A 387 -19.56 -24.48 15.93
C SER A 387 -18.36 -23.55 15.69
N ARG A 388 -17.59 -23.29 16.76
CA ARG A 388 -16.35 -22.50 16.69
C ARG A 388 -15.37 -23.04 15.66
N THR A 389 -15.21 -24.36 15.58
CA THR A 389 -14.37 -25.05 14.59
C THR A 389 -14.85 -24.79 13.16
N LYS A 390 -16.16 -24.85 12.91
CA LYS A 390 -16.72 -24.58 11.58
C LYS A 390 -16.53 -23.13 11.18
N LEU A 391 -16.64 -22.20 12.13
CA LEU A 391 -16.37 -20.79 11.88
C LEU A 391 -14.90 -20.55 11.55
N MET A 392 -13.96 -20.98 12.38
CA MET A 392 -12.53 -20.81 12.14
C MET A 392 -12.08 -21.49 10.84
N GLY A 393 -12.55 -22.71 10.60
CA GLY A 393 -12.27 -23.47 9.38
C GLY A 393 -12.75 -22.76 8.11
N SER A 394 -13.87 -22.00 8.19
CA SER A 394 -14.34 -21.23 7.05
C SER A 394 -13.38 -20.10 6.64
N TYR A 395 -12.74 -19.44 7.60
CA TYR A 395 -11.73 -18.41 7.33
C TYR A 395 -10.40 -19.03 6.91
N LEU A 396 -10.01 -20.16 7.50
CA LEU A 396 -8.80 -20.88 7.12
C LEU A 396 -8.85 -21.37 5.67
N ILE A 397 -9.95 -22.00 5.24
CA ILE A 397 -10.11 -22.47 3.85
C ILE A 397 -9.97 -21.30 2.87
N ILE A 398 -10.61 -20.16 3.17
CA ILE A 398 -10.48 -18.94 2.36
C ILE A 398 -9.03 -18.47 2.33
N SER A 399 -8.35 -18.45 3.48
CA SER A 399 -6.94 -18.04 3.58
C SER A 399 -6.02 -18.93 2.74
N VAL A 400 -6.16 -20.24 2.84
CA VAL A 400 -5.34 -21.22 2.10
C VAL A 400 -5.57 -21.08 0.59
N VAL A 401 -6.83 -21.08 0.15
CA VAL A 401 -7.18 -20.91 -1.28
C VAL A 401 -6.71 -19.55 -1.80
N ASN A 402 -6.89 -18.48 -1.01
CA ASN A 402 -6.44 -17.14 -1.39
C ASN A 402 -4.91 -17.10 -1.54
N GLY A 403 -4.16 -17.75 -0.65
CA GLY A 403 -2.70 -17.81 -0.76
C GLY A 403 -2.22 -18.48 -2.05
N PHE A 404 -2.82 -19.62 -2.39
CA PHE A 404 -2.53 -20.32 -3.65
C PHE A 404 -2.83 -19.43 -4.86
N VAL A 405 -4.02 -18.81 -4.91
CA VAL A 405 -4.41 -17.91 -6.00
C VAL A 405 -3.45 -16.72 -6.13
N MET A 406 -3.00 -16.11 -5.03
CA MET A 406 -2.08 -14.97 -5.09
C MET A 406 -0.72 -15.37 -5.66
N LEU A 407 -0.12 -16.49 -5.22
CA LEU A 407 1.13 -16.98 -5.80
C LEU A 407 0.98 -17.33 -7.28
N SER A 408 -0.13 -17.97 -7.66
CA SER A 408 -0.40 -18.26 -9.08
C SER A 408 -0.49 -16.98 -9.91
N LEU A 409 -1.15 -15.93 -9.42
CA LEU A 409 -1.26 -14.65 -10.13
C LEU A 409 0.07 -13.92 -10.23
N THR A 410 0.90 -13.98 -9.18
CA THR A 410 2.29 -13.52 -9.21
C THR A 410 3.05 -14.18 -10.37
N ALA A 411 3.03 -15.51 -10.41
CA ALA A 411 3.75 -16.30 -11.40
C ALA A 411 3.24 -16.03 -12.83
N ILE A 412 1.92 -16.01 -13.02
CA ILE A 412 1.29 -15.74 -14.32
C ILE A 412 1.61 -14.33 -14.81
N GLY A 413 1.61 -13.34 -13.91
CA GLY A 413 1.96 -11.96 -14.26
C GLY A 413 3.43 -11.82 -14.67
N LEU A 414 4.33 -12.39 -13.86
CA LEU A 414 5.78 -12.37 -14.13
C LEU A 414 6.11 -13.06 -15.44
N TRP A 415 5.64 -14.30 -15.61
CA TRP A 415 5.84 -15.07 -16.83
C TRP A 415 5.22 -14.37 -18.05
N GLY A 416 3.96 -13.93 -17.95
CA GLY A 416 3.24 -13.40 -19.10
C GLY A 416 3.83 -12.10 -19.65
N ALA A 417 4.44 -11.26 -18.81
CA ALA A 417 5.15 -10.07 -19.26
C ALA A 417 6.62 -10.35 -19.62
N GLY A 418 7.29 -11.22 -18.87
CA GLY A 418 8.67 -11.63 -19.12
C GLY A 418 8.85 -12.36 -20.44
N ASP A 419 7.95 -13.28 -20.77
CA ASP A 419 7.95 -14.02 -22.05
C ASP A 419 7.78 -13.09 -23.26
N ILE A 420 7.10 -11.95 -23.07
CA ILE A 420 6.96 -10.92 -24.12
C ILE A 420 8.20 -10.03 -24.20
N ALA A 421 8.83 -9.75 -23.05
CA ALA A 421 9.96 -8.84 -22.96
C ALA A 421 11.29 -9.49 -23.39
N MET A 422 11.45 -10.80 -23.22
CA MET A 422 12.69 -11.52 -23.52
C MET A 422 12.70 -12.11 -24.94
N GLU A 423 13.82 -12.01 -25.65
CA GLU A 423 13.94 -12.53 -27.03
C GLU A 423 13.82 -14.07 -27.10
N GLU A 424 14.37 -14.79 -26.13
CA GLU A 424 14.34 -16.26 -26.08
C GLU A 424 13.08 -16.85 -25.42
N GLY A 425 12.22 -15.98 -24.85
CA GLY A 425 11.03 -16.37 -24.09
C GLY A 425 11.33 -16.98 -22.72
N LEU A 426 10.29 -17.25 -21.92
CA LEU A 426 10.41 -17.85 -20.60
C LEU A 426 9.56 -19.12 -20.48
N ASP A 427 10.13 -20.20 -19.92
CA ASP A 427 9.34 -21.40 -19.65
C ASP A 427 8.34 -21.18 -18.51
N PHE A 428 7.05 -21.41 -18.80
CA PHE A 428 5.98 -21.27 -17.82
C PHE A 428 6.15 -22.23 -16.63
N GLY A 429 6.60 -23.47 -16.89
CA GLY A 429 6.76 -24.49 -15.86
C GLY A 429 7.80 -24.09 -14.83
N THR A 430 8.94 -23.56 -15.29
CA THR A 430 10.01 -23.01 -14.46
C THR A 430 9.52 -21.86 -13.58
N ILE A 431 8.91 -20.83 -14.17
CA ILE A 431 8.47 -19.65 -13.40
C ILE A 431 7.34 -20.01 -12.42
N TYR A 432 6.38 -20.81 -12.87
CA TYR A 432 5.25 -21.22 -12.03
C TYR A 432 5.68 -22.16 -10.90
N GLY A 433 6.62 -23.07 -11.18
CA GLY A 433 7.23 -23.97 -10.20
C GLY A 433 8.01 -23.20 -9.14
N GLY A 434 8.86 -22.27 -9.55
CA GLY A 434 9.64 -21.42 -8.65
C GLY A 434 8.76 -20.56 -7.74
N ALA A 435 7.65 -20.01 -8.25
CA ALA A 435 6.72 -19.28 -7.39
C ALA A 435 5.96 -20.19 -6.40
N LEU A 436 5.55 -21.39 -6.83
CA LEU A 436 4.78 -22.31 -5.99
C LEU A 436 5.62 -22.98 -4.90
N VAL A 437 6.95 -23.07 -5.06
CA VAL A 437 7.83 -23.64 -4.02
C VAL A 437 7.78 -22.85 -2.71
N TYR A 438 7.38 -21.58 -2.75
CA TYR A 438 7.16 -20.73 -1.57
C TYR A 438 5.82 -20.96 -0.85
N TYR A 439 4.90 -21.75 -1.41
CA TYR A 439 3.59 -21.97 -0.81
C TYR A 439 3.63 -22.64 0.60
N PRO A 440 4.49 -23.64 0.87
CA PRO A 440 4.69 -24.18 2.22
C PRO A 440 5.09 -23.12 3.25
N ALA A 441 6.00 -22.20 2.90
CA ALA A 441 6.39 -21.10 3.78
C ALA A 441 5.20 -20.18 4.09
N MET A 442 4.38 -19.87 3.09
CA MET A 442 3.15 -19.11 3.26
C MET A 442 2.14 -19.83 4.19
N LEU A 443 2.03 -21.15 4.10
CA LEU A 443 1.19 -21.94 5.00
C LEU A 443 1.65 -21.86 6.47
N VAL A 444 2.96 -21.72 6.73
CA VAL A 444 3.49 -21.49 8.08
C VAL A 444 3.00 -20.14 8.63
N ILE A 445 3.01 -19.08 7.81
CA ILE A 445 2.50 -17.76 8.22
C ILE A 445 0.99 -17.80 8.51
N ILE A 446 0.21 -18.49 7.66
CA ILE A 446 -1.22 -18.72 7.89
C ILE A 446 -1.42 -19.52 9.18
N GLY A 447 -0.63 -20.58 9.38
CA GLY A 447 -0.66 -21.42 10.59
C GLY A 447 -0.35 -20.62 11.86
N LEU A 448 0.63 -19.72 11.80
CA LEU A 448 0.96 -18.82 12.90
C LEU A 448 -0.19 -17.85 13.21
N ALA A 449 -0.85 -17.30 12.19
CA ALA A 449 -2.05 -16.48 12.39
C ALA A 449 -3.19 -17.28 13.05
N VAL A 450 -3.41 -18.53 12.61
CA VAL A 450 -4.39 -19.46 13.21
C VAL A 450 -4.05 -19.74 14.68
N LEU A 451 -2.78 -20.02 14.98
CA LEU A 451 -2.28 -20.24 16.34
C LEU A 451 -2.55 -19.02 17.24
N LEU A 452 -2.14 -17.84 16.78
CA LEU A 452 -2.29 -16.60 17.55
C LEU A 452 -3.76 -16.27 17.78
N ILE A 453 -4.62 -16.36 16.76
CA ILE A 453 -6.07 -16.16 16.93
C ILE A 453 -6.66 -17.18 17.90
N GLY A 454 -6.13 -18.41 17.91
CA GLY A 454 -6.60 -19.49 18.76
C GLY A 454 -6.19 -19.37 20.23
N ILE A 455 -4.98 -18.87 20.52
CA ILE A 455 -4.40 -18.89 21.87
C ILE A 455 -4.22 -17.48 22.45
N LEU A 456 -3.66 -16.55 21.67
CA LEU A 456 -3.29 -15.19 22.09
C LEU A 456 -3.80 -14.15 21.08
N PRO A 457 -5.13 -13.96 20.96
CA PRO A 457 -5.72 -13.16 19.88
C PRO A 457 -5.24 -11.70 19.88
N LYS A 458 -4.87 -11.15 21.04
CA LYS A 458 -4.31 -9.79 21.17
C LYS A 458 -2.98 -9.61 20.45
N LEU A 459 -2.23 -10.70 20.24
CA LEU A 459 -0.95 -10.71 19.52
C LEU A 459 -1.09 -11.12 18.05
N SER A 460 -2.29 -11.35 17.52
CA SER A 460 -2.45 -11.79 16.13
C SER A 460 -1.86 -10.80 15.11
N SER A 461 -1.71 -9.52 15.45
CA SER A 461 -1.05 -8.54 14.57
C SER A 461 0.49 -8.66 14.51
N VAL A 462 1.12 -9.43 15.41
CA VAL A 462 2.57 -9.67 15.42
C VAL A 462 3.04 -10.41 14.17
N ILE A 463 2.15 -11.13 13.48
CA ILE A 463 2.49 -11.79 12.21
C ILE A 463 3.07 -10.80 11.18
N TRP A 464 2.65 -9.54 11.21
CA TRP A 464 3.16 -8.51 10.30
C TRP A 464 4.60 -8.11 10.61
N LEU A 465 4.99 -8.13 11.88
CA LEU A 465 6.39 -7.93 12.27
C LEU A 465 7.25 -9.08 11.74
N TYR A 466 6.71 -10.31 11.77
CA TYR A 466 7.44 -11.47 11.26
C TYR A 466 7.56 -11.45 9.73
N VAL A 467 6.50 -11.10 9.00
CA VAL A 467 6.57 -10.91 7.53
C VAL A 467 7.56 -9.79 7.17
N PHE A 468 7.54 -8.67 7.92
CA PHE A 468 8.49 -7.58 7.72
C PHE A 468 9.94 -8.00 8.01
N TYR A 469 10.16 -8.76 9.10
CA TYR A 469 11.46 -9.36 9.40
C TYR A 469 11.94 -10.26 8.26
N SER A 470 11.09 -11.16 7.76
CA SER A 470 11.41 -12.04 6.64
C SER A 470 11.82 -11.24 5.40
N PHE A 471 11.13 -10.14 5.09
CA PHE A 471 11.50 -9.25 3.99
C PHE A 471 12.87 -8.61 4.19
N ILE A 472 13.12 -7.99 5.35
CA ILE A 472 14.40 -7.32 5.61
C ILE A 472 15.57 -8.30 5.52
N VAL A 473 15.46 -9.47 6.15
CA VAL A 473 16.59 -10.39 6.22
C VAL A 473 16.84 -11.10 4.90
N LEU A 474 15.79 -11.41 4.12
CA LEU A 474 15.97 -12.19 2.89
C LEU A 474 16.20 -11.32 1.66
N TYR A 475 15.65 -10.11 1.63
CA TYR A 475 15.87 -9.19 0.51
C TYR A 475 17.05 -8.24 0.74
N LEU A 476 17.26 -7.77 1.98
CA LEU A 476 18.37 -6.87 2.32
C LEU A 476 19.51 -7.61 3.06
N GLY A 477 19.44 -8.94 3.18
CA GLY A 477 20.41 -9.74 3.93
C GLY A 477 21.84 -9.60 3.42
N GLY A 478 22.02 -9.75 2.10
CA GLY A 478 23.31 -9.56 1.45
C GLY A 478 23.85 -8.14 1.62
N LEU A 479 22.97 -7.13 1.52
CA LEU A 479 23.34 -5.72 1.67
C LEU A 479 23.82 -5.39 3.10
N PHE A 480 23.22 -6.00 4.12
CA PHE A 480 23.59 -5.80 5.52
C PHE A 480 24.62 -6.80 6.04
N ASP A 481 25.09 -7.73 5.20
CA ASP A 481 26.00 -8.82 5.56
C ASP A 481 25.51 -9.61 6.79
N PHE A 482 24.23 -9.97 6.79
CA PHE A 482 23.65 -10.75 7.90
C PHE A 482 24.12 -12.20 7.86
N PRO A 483 24.43 -12.81 9.03
CA PRO A 483 24.74 -14.23 9.08
C PRO A 483 23.56 -15.11 8.62
N ASP A 484 23.84 -16.21 7.92
CA ASP A 484 22.83 -17.12 7.32
C ASP A 484 21.73 -17.58 8.28
N TRP A 485 22.09 -17.84 9.54
CA TRP A 485 21.14 -18.30 10.56
C TRP A 485 20.00 -17.30 10.79
N VAL A 486 20.23 -16.01 10.53
CA VAL A 486 19.22 -14.96 10.65
C VAL A 486 18.16 -15.15 9.56
N GLY A 487 18.56 -15.46 8.32
CA GLY A 487 17.66 -15.77 7.21
C GLY A 487 16.85 -17.04 7.47
N GLN A 488 17.51 -18.06 8.01
CA GLN A 488 16.89 -19.36 8.35
C GLN A 488 15.85 -19.28 9.48
N LEU A 489 15.78 -18.18 10.25
CA LEU A 489 14.65 -17.96 11.17
C LEU A 489 13.32 -17.71 10.45
N SER A 490 13.36 -17.35 9.17
CA SER A 490 12.19 -17.20 8.32
C SER A 490 11.86 -18.51 7.62
N PRO A 491 10.58 -18.93 7.50
CA PRO A 491 10.23 -20.11 6.72
C PRO A 491 10.59 -19.96 5.24
N TYR A 492 10.73 -18.73 4.74
CA TYR A 492 11.15 -18.43 3.38
C TYR A 492 12.65 -18.67 3.16
N GLY A 493 13.49 -18.62 4.21
CA GLY A 493 14.92 -18.90 4.11
C GLY A 493 15.26 -20.39 4.05
N HIS A 494 14.25 -21.26 3.97
CA HIS A 494 14.39 -22.71 3.79
C HIS A 494 13.83 -23.19 2.44
N ILE A 495 13.47 -22.25 1.56
CA ILE A 495 12.94 -22.54 0.24
C ILE A 495 14.12 -22.54 -0.73
N PRO A 496 14.29 -23.59 -1.57
CA PRO A 496 15.33 -23.61 -2.59
C PRO A 496 15.07 -22.53 -3.65
N GLU A 497 16.14 -21.92 -4.15
CA GLU A 497 16.11 -20.82 -5.12
C GLU A 497 15.92 -21.33 -6.55
N LEU A 498 14.76 -21.92 -6.84
CA LEU A 498 14.43 -22.38 -8.19
C LEU A 498 14.33 -21.20 -9.18
N PRO A 499 14.83 -21.32 -10.43
CA PRO A 499 15.40 -22.52 -11.06
C PRO A 499 16.90 -22.78 -10.83
N VAL A 500 17.59 -21.90 -10.10
CA VAL A 500 19.05 -21.96 -9.92
C VAL A 500 19.44 -23.19 -9.09
N ASP A 501 18.73 -23.43 -7.99
CA ASP A 501 18.90 -24.59 -7.12
C ASP A 501 18.18 -25.86 -7.61
N GLU A 502 18.62 -27.03 -7.13
CA GLU A 502 17.83 -28.26 -7.22
C GLU A 502 16.71 -28.31 -6.16
N MET A 503 15.62 -29.02 -6.48
CA MET A 503 14.47 -29.14 -5.58
C MET A 503 14.77 -29.99 -4.34
N GLU A 504 14.85 -29.34 -3.17
CA GLU A 504 14.99 -30.01 -1.88
C GLU A 504 13.64 -30.32 -1.20
N TRP A 505 13.23 -31.59 -1.19
CA TRP A 505 11.94 -32.01 -0.62
C TRP A 505 11.89 -32.03 0.91
N MET A 506 13.04 -32.16 1.58
CA MET A 506 13.10 -32.31 3.04
C MET A 506 12.69 -31.02 3.77
N PRO A 507 13.29 -29.84 3.49
CA PRO A 507 12.88 -28.58 4.14
C PRO A 507 11.41 -28.25 3.88
N ILE A 508 10.95 -28.47 2.65
CA ILE A 508 9.56 -28.25 2.23
C ILE A 508 8.59 -29.11 3.04
N SER A 509 8.90 -30.40 3.20
CA SER A 509 8.05 -31.31 3.98
C SER A 509 7.97 -30.91 5.45
N ILE A 510 9.08 -30.43 6.02
CA ILE A 510 9.15 -29.93 7.39
C ILE A 510 8.26 -28.68 7.56
N LEU A 511 8.32 -27.73 6.63
CA LEU A 511 7.46 -26.53 6.65
C LEU A 511 5.98 -26.89 6.63
N VAL A 512 5.57 -27.87 5.82
CA VAL A 512 4.18 -28.34 5.79
C VAL A 512 3.77 -28.94 7.15
N ILE A 513 4.63 -29.76 7.76
CA ILE A 513 4.36 -30.35 9.08
C ILE A 513 4.23 -29.26 10.15
N ILE A 514 5.11 -28.25 10.13
CA ILE A 514 5.05 -27.09 11.04
C ILE A 514 3.72 -26.35 10.84
N ALA A 515 3.37 -26.01 9.60
CA ALA A 515 2.13 -25.31 9.27
C ALA A 515 0.90 -26.06 9.80
N VAL A 516 0.80 -27.37 9.55
CA VAL A 516 -0.30 -28.22 10.02
C VAL A 516 -0.35 -28.26 11.56
N THR A 517 0.80 -28.37 12.22
CA THR A 517 0.88 -28.39 13.69
C THR A 517 0.39 -27.08 14.30
N LEU A 518 0.83 -25.94 13.75
CA LEU A 518 0.39 -24.61 14.17
C LEU A 518 -1.13 -24.45 13.98
N MET A 519 -1.65 -24.90 12.84
CA MET A 519 -3.09 -24.86 12.57
C MET A 519 -3.88 -25.69 13.58
N ILE A 520 -3.49 -26.95 13.83
CA ILE A 520 -4.15 -27.84 14.80
C ILE A 520 -4.14 -27.22 16.21
N ALA A 521 -2.99 -26.72 16.66
CA ALA A 521 -2.86 -26.06 17.96
C ALA A 521 -3.76 -24.82 18.06
N GLY A 522 -3.83 -24.01 17.00
CA GLY A 522 -4.74 -22.87 16.93
C GLY A 522 -6.23 -23.27 16.99
N PHE A 523 -6.64 -24.34 16.32
CA PHE A 523 -8.02 -24.86 16.45
C PHE A 523 -8.34 -25.34 17.86
N ILE A 524 -7.40 -26.03 18.50
CA ILE A 524 -7.56 -26.48 19.88
C ILE A 524 -7.71 -25.28 20.81
N GLY A 525 -6.87 -24.25 20.64
CA GLY A 525 -6.95 -22.99 21.37
C GLY A 525 -8.29 -22.29 21.16
N TYR A 526 -8.69 -22.08 19.90
CA TYR A 526 -9.92 -21.36 19.55
C TYR A 526 -11.19 -22.04 20.11
N ARG A 527 -11.17 -23.37 20.20
CA ARG A 527 -12.26 -24.13 20.82
C ARG A 527 -12.35 -23.92 22.33
N ARG A 528 -11.21 -23.74 23.01
CA ARG A 528 -11.13 -23.65 24.48
C ARG A 528 -11.20 -22.22 25.02
N ARG A 529 -10.66 -21.23 24.30
CA ARG A 529 -10.62 -19.85 24.79
C ARG A 529 -12.00 -19.21 24.81
N ASP A 530 -12.19 -18.23 25.67
CA ASP A 530 -13.37 -17.38 25.61
C ASP A 530 -13.34 -16.50 24.35
N ILE A 531 -14.53 -16.21 23.84
CA ILE A 531 -14.71 -15.29 22.71
C ILE A 531 -14.99 -13.93 23.33
N GLU A 532 -14.16 -12.94 23.00
CA GLU A 532 -14.38 -11.57 23.48
C GLU A 532 -15.50 -10.97 22.63
N GLY A 533 -16.61 -10.60 23.27
CA GLY A 533 -17.82 -10.11 22.64
C GLY A 533 -18.89 -9.76 23.67
#